data_AF-A0A957RI17-F1
#
_entry.id   AF-A0A957RI17-F1
#
_cell.length_a   1.000
_cell.length_b   1.000
_cell.length_c   1.000
_cell.angle_alpha   90.00
_cell.angle_beta   90.00
_cell.angle_gamma   90.00
#
_symmetry.space_group_name_H-M   'P 1'
#
loop_
_entity.id
_entity.type
_entity.pdbx_description
1 polymer ?
#
loop_
_entity_poly.entity_id
_entity_poly.type
_entity_poly.pdbx_seq_one_letter_code
_entity_poly.pdbx_strand_id
1 'polypeptide(L)'
;DLVRRMVDATQQAIAYTLANPDEAFAIALKYVPEAGGENEAANRAVFDASLPYWTPAAGQTPGATNLADWQSAAEFMQRIGLVDTVVPADELFTNEYVQP
;
A
#
# COMPACT_ATOMS: atom_id res chain seq x y z
N ASP A 1 5.64 18.38 -9.14
CA ASP A 1 5.40 18.89 -7.78
C ASP A 1 4.19 18.22 -7.12
N LEU A 2 2.98 18.38 -7.69
CA LEU A 2 1.74 17.81 -7.14
C LEU A 2 1.82 16.33 -6.75
N VAL A 3 2.24 15.45 -7.68
CA VAL A 3 2.32 14.00 -7.43
C VAL A 3 3.30 13.69 -6.30
N ARG A 4 4.48 14.32 -6.31
CA ARG A 4 5.50 14.11 -5.27
C ARG A 4 4.98 14.46 -3.87
N ARG A 5 4.29 15.60 -3.74
CA ARG A 5 3.71 16.04 -2.46
C ARG A 5 2.56 15.16 -1.99
N MET A 6 1.77 14.64 -2.92
CA MET A 6 0.72 13.67 -2.61
C MET A 6 1.33 12.35 -2.10
N VAL A 7 2.33 11.81 -2.79
CA VAL A 7 3.03 10.58 -2.38
C VAL A 7 3.71 10.74 -1.02
N ASP A 8 4.41 11.85 -0.79
CA ASP A 8 5.04 12.18 0.50
C ASP A 8 4.01 12.23 1.64
N ALA A 9 2.89 12.95 1.44
CA ALA A 9 1.83 13.00 2.44
C ALA A 9 1.22 11.61 2.71
N THR A 10 1.08 10.76 1.68
CA THR A 10 0.60 9.37 1.86
C THR A 10 1.61 8.51 2.62
N GLN A 11 2.91 8.61 2.33
CA GLN A 11 3.96 7.91 3.10
C GLN A 11 3.91 8.31 4.58
N GLN A 12 3.79 9.61 4.86
CA GLN A 12 3.66 10.13 6.23
C GLN A 12 2.40 9.60 6.93
N ALA A 13 1.26 9.54 6.24
CA ALA A 13 0.03 8.99 6.80
C ALA A 13 0.14 7.49 7.14
N ILE A 14 0.78 6.69 6.28
CA ILE A 14 1.02 5.26 6.56
C ILE A 14 1.99 5.09 7.73
N ALA A 15 3.08 5.85 7.76
CA ALA A 15 4.02 5.83 8.88
C ALA A 15 3.34 6.21 10.20
N TYR A 16 2.49 7.25 10.19
CA TYR A 16 1.70 7.64 11.35
C TYR A 16 0.75 6.53 11.79
N THR A 17 0.09 5.87 10.83
CA THR A 17 -0.85 4.78 11.10
C THR A 17 -0.17 3.58 11.75
N LEU A 18 1.01 3.20 11.25
CA LEU A 18 1.81 2.11 11.83
C LEU A 18 2.29 2.45 13.25
N ALA A 19 2.64 3.72 13.51
CA ALA A 19 3.09 4.17 14.82
C ALA A 19 1.94 4.39 15.83
N ASN A 20 0.73 4.73 15.35
CA ASN A 20 -0.43 5.10 16.16
C ASN A 20 -1.71 4.37 15.70
N PRO A 21 -1.75 3.03 15.71
CA PRO A 21 -2.84 2.28 15.09
C PRO A 21 -4.20 2.55 15.72
N ASP A 22 -4.28 2.69 17.05
CA ASP A 22 -5.53 2.99 17.74
C ASP A 22 -6.10 4.37 17.35
N GLU A 23 -5.24 5.38 17.28
CA GLU A 23 -5.65 6.72 16.88
C GLU A 23 -6.02 6.77 15.40
N ALA A 24 -5.26 6.10 14.55
CA ALA A 24 -5.55 6.02 13.12
C ALA A 24 -6.91 5.36 12.84
N PHE A 25 -7.24 4.29 13.56
CA PHE A 25 -8.56 3.66 13.47
C PHE A 25 -9.67 4.61 13.96
N ALA A 26 -9.46 5.30 15.09
CA ALA A 26 -10.42 6.29 15.58
C ALA A 26 -10.61 7.48 14.62
N ILE A 27 -9.55 7.92 13.92
CA ILE A 27 -9.65 8.93 12.85
C ILE A 27 -10.46 8.37 11.69
N ALA A 28 -10.22 7.13 11.26
CA ALA A 28 -10.96 6.50 10.17
C ALA A 28 -12.46 6.45 10.45
N LEU A 29 -12.88 6.12 11.68
CA LEU A 29 -14.29 6.09 12.08
C LEU A 29 -15.01 7.44 11.97
N LYS A 30 -14.28 8.57 11.98
CA LYS A 30 -14.89 9.91 11.74
C LYS A 30 -15.34 10.08 10.29
N TYR A 31 -14.71 9.37 9.36
CA TYR A 31 -14.98 9.45 7.92
C TYR A 31 -15.72 8.22 7.39
N VAL A 32 -15.63 7.08 8.09
CA VAL A 32 -16.28 5.80 7.78
C VAL A 32 -17.03 5.31 9.03
N PRO A 33 -18.10 6.00 9.45
CA PRO A 33 -18.81 5.68 10.69
C PRO A 33 -19.45 4.28 10.70
N GLU A 34 -19.79 3.74 9.52
CA GLU A 34 -20.33 2.38 9.35
C GLU A 34 -19.34 1.26 9.72
N ALA A 35 -18.05 1.59 9.80
CA ALA A 35 -17.03 0.65 10.25
C ALA A 35 -17.05 0.47 11.78
N GLY A 36 -17.70 1.37 12.52
CA GLY A 36 -17.84 1.32 13.98
C GLY A 36 -19.10 0.57 14.43
N GLY A 37 -19.48 0.77 15.70
CA GLY A 37 -20.70 0.17 16.27
C GLY A 37 -20.63 -1.36 16.28
N GLU A 38 -21.65 -2.02 15.72
CA GLU A 38 -21.70 -3.50 15.65
C GLU A 38 -20.58 -4.10 14.79
N ASN A 39 -20.03 -3.34 13.83
CA ASN A 39 -18.96 -3.81 12.94
C ASN A 39 -17.55 -3.52 13.48
N GLU A 40 -17.43 -2.77 14.58
CA GLU A 40 -16.15 -2.23 15.04
C GLU A 40 -15.11 -3.32 15.30
N ALA A 41 -15.50 -4.38 16.01
CA ALA A 41 -14.60 -5.48 16.33
C ALA A 41 -14.09 -6.20 15.07
N ALA A 42 -14.95 -6.38 14.07
CA ALA A 42 -14.57 -7.03 12.82
C ALA A 42 -13.65 -6.14 11.97
N ASN A 43 -13.98 -4.85 11.81
CA ASN A 43 -13.14 -3.92 11.07
C ASN A 43 -11.81 -3.66 11.76
N ARG A 44 -11.79 -3.63 13.10
CA ARG A 44 -10.56 -3.52 13.87
C ARG A 44 -9.65 -4.73 13.62
N ALA A 45 -10.21 -5.94 13.62
CA ALA A 45 -9.44 -7.15 13.34
C ALA A 45 -8.86 -7.14 11.91
N VAL A 46 -9.62 -6.69 10.91
CA VAL A 46 -9.13 -6.53 9.53
C VAL A 46 -8.04 -5.47 9.44
N PHE A 47 -8.21 -4.33 10.12
CA PHE A 47 -7.22 -3.26 10.18
C PHE A 47 -5.91 -3.76 10.80
N ASP A 48 -5.96 -4.39 11.98
CA ASP A 48 -4.79 -4.93 12.66
C ASP A 48 -4.07 -5.99 11.81
N ALA A 49 -4.82 -6.86 11.13
CA ALA A 49 -4.26 -7.85 10.21
C ALA A 49 -3.62 -7.23 8.96
N SER A 50 -3.97 -5.99 8.60
CA SER A 50 -3.41 -5.27 7.45
C SER A 50 -2.07 -4.60 7.75
N LEU A 51 -1.83 -4.19 9.01
CA LEU A 51 -0.64 -3.45 9.41
C LEU A 51 0.70 -4.15 9.08
N PRO A 52 0.84 -5.48 9.25
CA PRO A 52 2.06 -6.19 8.87
C PRO A 52 2.36 -6.08 7.37
N TYR A 53 1.34 -6.03 6.50
CA TYR A 53 1.53 -5.89 5.05
C TYR A 53 1.94 -4.47 4.64
N TRP A 54 1.62 -3.47 5.46
CA TRP A 54 2.01 -2.08 5.22
C TRP A 54 3.39 -1.76 5.80
N THR A 55 3.90 -2.61 6.69
CA THR A 55 5.22 -2.46 7.30
C THR A 55 6.29 -2.82 6.27
N PRO A 56 7.13 -1.87 5.83
CA PRO A 56 8.20 -2.16 4.88
C PRO A 56 9.22 -3.12 5.51
N ALA A 57 9.77 -4.03 4.71
CA ALA A 57 10.84 -4.90 5.19
C ALA A 57 12.09 -4.08 5.51
N ALA A 58 12.96 -4.60 6.37
CA ALA A 58 14.21 -3.93 6.72
C ALA A 58 15.03 -3.60 5.47
N GLY A 59 15.37 -2.32 5.30
CA GLY A 59 16.12 -1.82 4.14
C GLY A 59 15.27 -1.50 2.91
N GLN A 60 13.94 -1.63 2.97
CA GLN A 60 13.04 -1.17 1.91
C GLN A 60 12.55 0.26 2.18
N THR A 61 12.57 1.08 1.14
CA THR A 61 11.94 2.40 1.15
C THR A 61 10.41 2.23 1.18
N PRO A 62 9.69 2.84 2.14
CA PRO A 62 8.24 2.75 2.24
C PRO A 62 7.55 3.21 0.94
N GLY A 63 6.65 2.39 0.40
CA GLY A 63 5.92 2.70 -0.84
C GLY A 63 6.73 2.56 -2.13
N ALA A 64 8.01 2.18 -2.07
CA ALA A 64 8.77 1.85 -3.26
C ALA A 64 8.27 0.54 -3.89
N THR A 65 8.18 0.54 -5.22
CA THR A 65 7.85 -0.65 -6.00
C THR A 65 9.12 -1.37 -6.44
N ASN A 66 9.13 -2.71 -6.36
CA ASN A 66 10.23 -3.55 -6.78
C ASN A 66 10.05 -4.05 -8.22
N LEU A 67 11.03 -3.78 -9.09
CA LEU A 67 11.01 -4.18 -10.49
C LEU A 67 10.92 -5.72 -10.66
N ALA A 68 11.66 -6.48 -9.85
CA ALA A 68 11.71 -7.93 -9.98
C ALA A 68 10.36 -8.59 -9.65
N ASP A 69 9.60 -8.02 -8.71
CA ASP A 69 8.26 -8.51 -8.35
C ASP A 69 7.29 -8.29 -9.52
N TRP A 70 7.36 -7.13 -10.18
CA TRP A 70 6.55 -6.82 -11.37
C TRP A 70 6.91 -7.67 -12.59
N GLN A 71 8.21 -7.90 -12.82
CA GLN A 71 8.68 -8.81 -13.88
C GLN A 71 8.12 -10.23 -13.65
N SER A 72 8.25 -10.74 -12.42
CA SER A 72 7.74 -12.06 -12.04
C SER A 72 6.22 -12.17 -12.21
N ALA A 73 5.47 -11.13 -11.86
CA ALA A 73 4.03 -11.08 -12.05
C ALA A 73 3.64 -11.09 -13.53
N ALA A 74 4.31 -10.29 -14.36
CA ALA A 74 4.03 -10.21 -15.79
C ALA A 74 4.32 -11.54 -16.52
N GLU A 75 5.46 -12.18 -16.21
CA GLU A 75 5.81 -13.52 -16.71
C GLU A 75 4.79 -14.57 -16.28
N PHE A 76 4.34 -14.53 -15.03
CA PHE A 76 3.30 -15.43 -14.53
C PHE A 76 1.99 -15.27 -15.30
N MET A 77 1.53 -14.04 -15.51
CA MET A 77 0.29 -13.77 -16.24
C MET A 77 0.36 -14.26 -17.68
N GLN A 78 1.49 -14.11 -18.35
CA GLN A 78 1.66 -14.64 -19.71
C GLN A 78 1.65 -16.18 -19.70
N ARG A 79 2.35 -16.80 -18.76
CA ARG A 79 2.44 -18.26 -18.66
C ARG A 79 1.08 -18.93 -18.48
N ILE A 80 0.16 -18.30 -17.75
CA ILE A 80 -1.19 -18.84 -17.54
C ILE A 80 -2.20 -18.43 -18.63
N GLY A 81 -1.76 -17.68 -19.65
CA GLY A 81 -2.62 -17.20 -20.74
C GLY A 81 -3.56 -16.06 -20.35
N LEU A 82 -3.25 -15.31 -19.27
CA LEU A 82 -4.04 -14.15 -18.88
C LEU A 82 -3.71 -12.91 -19.75
N VAL A 83 -2.48 -12.83 -20.26
CA VAL A 83 -2.03 -11.79 -21.19
C VAL A 83 -1.32 -12.39 -22.38
N ASP A 84 -1.55 -11.83 -23.56
CA ASP A 84 -0.91 -12.29 -24.80
C ASP A 84 0.52 -11.74 -24.95
N THR A 85 0.79 -10.55 -24.41
CA THR A 85 2.07 -9.85 -24.55
C THR A 85 2.49 -9.25 -23.21
N VAL A 86 3.78 -9.36 -22.91
CA VAL A 86 4.41 -8.73 -21.74
C VAL A 86 4.98 -7.38 -22.15
N VAL A 87 4.58 -6.33 -21.43
CA VAL A 87 5.18 -4.99 -21.51
C VAL A 87 6.37 -4.93 -20.55
N PRO A 88 7.47 -4.21 -20.88
CA PRO A 88 8.57 -4.00 -19.93
C PRO A 88 8.05 -3.45 -18.60
N ALA A 89 8.38 -4.14 -17.50
CA ALA A 89 7.83 -3.83 -16.19
C ALA A 89 8.21 -2.43 -15.67
N ASP A 90 9.37 -1.91 -16.08
CA ASP A 90 9.86 -0.58 -15.76
C ASP A 90 9.09 0.54 -16.48
N GLU A 91 8.27 0.22 -17.49
CA GLU A 91 7.33 1.16 -18.11
C GLU A 91 5.97 1.21 -17.37
N LEU A 92 5.69 0.24 -16.49
CA LEU A 92 4.38 0.10 -15.81
C LEU A 92 4.30 0.85 -14.48
N PHE A 93 5.43 1.25 -13.91
CA PHE A 93 5.48 2.00 -12.66
C PHE A 93 6.69 2.96 -12.63
N THR A 94 6.70 3.88 -11.66
CA THR A 94 7.88 4.71 -11.37
C THR A 94 8.01 4.96 -9.87
N ASN A 95 9.24 5.01 -9.38
CA ASN A 95 9.57 5.38 -8.00
C ASN A 95 10.04 6.85 -7.88
N GLU A 96 9.99 7.66 -8.95
CA GLU A 96 10.52 9.05 -8.97
C GLU A 96 9.86 10.00 -7.94
N TYR A 97 8.69 9.62 -7.42
CA TYR A 97 7.91 10.42 -6.47
C TYR A 97 8.04 9.93 -5.02
N VAL A 98 8.56 8.73 -4.81
CA VAL A 98 8.71 8.08 -3.51
C VAL A 98 9.85 8.74 -2.75
N GLN A 99 9.61 9.18 -1.51
CA GLN A 99 10.69 9.68 -0.64
C GLN A 99 11.50 8.49 -0.10
N PRO A 100 12.84 8.61 0.01
CA PRO A 100 13.73 7.53 0.42
C PRO A 100 13.49 7.01 1.83
#